data_AF-A0A832TQ03-F1
#
_entry.id   AF-A0A832TQ03-F1
#
_cell.length_a   1.000
_cell.length_b   1.000
_cell.length_c   1.000
_cell.angle_alpha   90.00
_cell.angle_beta   90.00
_cell.angle_gamma   90.00
#
_symmetry.space_group_name_H-M   'P 1'
#
loop_
_entity.id
_entity.type
_entity.pdbx_description
1 polymer ?
#
loop_
_entity_poly.entity_id
_entity_poly.type
_entity_poly.pdbx_seq_one_letter_code
_entity_poly.pdbx_strand_id
1 'polypeptide(L)'
;MKERFTISMDDDLALWLDRLCDEKIFSSRSHGIEFCVKQIKKMSIEKVVLLHWGKEEVEPVFLSKKNVQILTRISKDLNLNPEDTLGVLLYKELESISKNIREPEKEKGNKEENLRKVFFE
;
A
#
# COMPACT_ATOMS: atom_id res chain seq x y z
N MET A 1 -29.65 -7.32 -2.81
CA MET A 1 -29.43 -6.79 -1.45
C MET A 1 -28.64 -5.49 -1.57
N LYS A 2 -28.98 -4.43 -0.81
CA LYS A 2 -28.11 -3.24 -0.74
C LYS A 2 -26.99 -3.54 0.26
N GLU A 3 -25.75 -3.61 -0.20
CA GLU A 3 -24.57 -3.67 0.70
C GLU A 3 -24.57 -2.41 1.57
N ARG A 4 -24.51 -2.59 2.89
CA ARG A 4 -24.30 -1.49 3.85
C ARG A 4 -22.86 -1.54 4.30
N PHE A 5 -22.16 -0.42 4.18
CA PHE A 5 -20.81 -0.25 4.67
C PHE A 5 -20.75 0.97 5.59
N THR A 6 -20.02 0.85 6.69
CA THR A 6 -19.68 1.94 7.59
C THR A 6 -18.24 2.32 7.33
N ILE A 7 -17.96 3.61 7.21
CA ILE A 7 -16.62 4.11 6.91
C ILE A 7 -16.27 5.17 7.94
N SER A 8 -15.11 5.02 8.57
CA SER A 8 -14.50 6.10 9.35
C SER A 8 -13.58 6.87 8.43
N MET A 9 -13.66 8.19 8.47
CA MET A 9 -12.95 9.09 7.58
C MET A 9 -12.46 10.28 8.39
N ASP A 10 -11.22 10.73 8.16
CA ASP A 10 -10.73 11.96 8.75
C ASP A 10 -11.39 13.20 8.12
N ASP A 11 -11.32 14.32 8.84
CA ASP A 11 -11.98 15.57 8.44
C ASP A 11 -11.38 16.15 7.15
N ASP A 12 -10.07 15.97 6.92
CA ASP A 12 -9.38 16.48 5.73
C ASP A 12 -9.85 15.77 4.46
N LEU A 13 -10.03 14.45 4.52
CA LEU A 13 -10.55 13.63 3.44
C LEU A 13 -12.04 13.92 3.18
N ALA A 14 -12.81 14.18 4.24
CA ALA A 14 -14.20 14.61 4.11
C ALA A 14 -14.29 15.98 3.39
N LEU A 15 -13.47 16.95 3.78
CA LEU A 15 -13.38 18.27 3.15
C LEU A 15 -12.89 18.19 1.71
N TRP A 16 -11.96 17.28 1.40
CA TRP A 16 -11.54 17.04 0.03
C TRP A 16 -12.68 16.50 -0.83
N LEU A 17 -13.46 15.53 -0.34
CA LEU A 17 -14.63 15.02 -1.06
C LEU A 17 -15.72 16.08 -1.25
N ASP A 18 -15.92 16.97 -0.28
CA ASP A 18 -16.89 18.07 -0.39
C ASP A 18 -16.50 19.05 -1.49
N ARG A 19 -15.22 19.41 -1.60
CA ARG A 19 -14.73 20.24 -2.71
C ARG A 19 -15.01 19.62 -4.07
N LEU A 20 -14.85 18.31 -4.21
CA LEU A 20 -15.19 17.60 -5.45
C LEU A 20 -16.70 17.61 -5.75
N CYS A 21 -17.55 17.71 -4.72
CA CYS A 21 -18.98 17.91 -4.90
C CYS A 21 -19.28 19.34 -5.37
N ASP A 22 -18.62 20.35 -4.81
CA ASP A 22 -18.74 21.75 -5.20
C ASP A 22 -18.29 21.98 -6.66
N GLU A 23 -17.23 21.29 -7.07
CA GLU A 23 -16.73 21.25 -8.45
C GLU A 23 -17.63 20.45 -9.40
N LYS A 24 -18.75 19.89 -8.91
CA LYS A 24 -19.71 19.05 -9.66
C LYS A 24 -19.10 17.78 -10.27
N ILE A 25 -17.97 17.30 -9.73
CA ILE A 25 -17.37 16.02 -10.10
C ILE A 25 -18.22 14.87 -9.55
N PHE A 26 -18.66 15.00 -8.29
CA PHE A 26 -19.61 14.09 -7.68
C PHE A 26 -20.91 14.82 -7.34
N SER A 27 -22.05 14.14 -7.50
CA SER A 27 -23.35 14.72 -7.12
C SER A 27 -23.63 14.65 -5.62
N SER A 28 -22.84 13.88 -4.86
CA SER A 28 -22.85 13.87 -3.39
C SER A 28 -21.59 13.18 -2.86
N ARG A 29 -21.29 13.40 -1.57
CA ARG A 29 -20.21 12.71 -0.87
C ARG A 29 -20.36 11.19 -0.96
N SER A 30 -21.57 10.68 -0.84
CA SER A 30 -21.87 9.24 -0.96
C SER A 30 -21.51 8.69 -2.35
N HIS A 31 -21.72 9.46 -3.42
CA HIS A 31 -21.30 9.06 -4.76
C HIS A 31 -19.77 9.03 -4.91
N GLY A 32 -19.07 10.02 -4.35
CA GLY A 32 -17.60 10.03 -4.35
C GLY A 32 -17.02 8.84 -3.60
N ILE A 33 -17.57 8.55 -2.42
CA ILE A 33 -17.22 7.36 -1.63
C ILE A 33 -17.47 6.07 -2.43
N GLU A 34 -18.64 5.91 -3.03
CA GLU A 34 -18.97 4.72 -3.83
C GLU A 34 -17.99 4.55 -5.00
N PHE A 35 -17.64 5.66 -5.66
CA PHE A 35 -16.63 5.67 -6.71
C PHE A 35 -15.28 5.18 -6.19
N CYS A 36 -14.77 5.75 -5.10
CA CYS A 36 -13.50 5.33 -4.48
C CYS A 36 -13.50 3.85 -4.13
N VAL A 37 -14.58 3.35 -3.48
CA VAL A 37 -14.74 1.93 -3.16
C VAL A 37 -14.71 1.06 -4.42
N LYS A 38 -15.39 1.48 -5.51
CA LYS A 38 -15.34 0.77 -6.79
C LYS A 38 -13.95 0.77 -7.41
N GLN A 39 -13.19 1.87 -7.32
CA GLN A 39 -11.81 1.91 -7.82
C GLN A 39 -10.90 0.97 -7.04
N ILE A 40 -10.99 0.95 -5.70
CA ILE A 40 -10.24 0.02 -4.85
C ILE A 40 -10.58 -1.44 -5.21
N LYS A 41 -11.86 -1.77 -5.39
CA LYS A 41 -12.31 -3.09 -5.85
C LYS A 41 -11.72 -3.45 -7.23
N LYS A 42 -11.68 -2.50 -8.17
CA LYS A 42 -11.08 -2.71 -9.51
C LYS A 42 -9.57 -2.96 -9.45
N MET A 43 -8.87 -2.31 -8.53
CA MET A 43 -7.43 -2.52 -8.31
C MET A 43 -7.11 -3.88 -7.67
N SER A 44 -8.12 -4.74 -7.46
CA SER A 44 -7.98 -6.06 -6.82
C SER A 44 -7.36 -5.98 -5.42
N ILE A 45 -7.50 -4.83 -4.76
CA ILE A 45 -7.06 -4.60 -3.39
C ILE A 45 -8.10 -5.23 -2.47
N GLU A 46 -7.68 -6.24 -1.71
CA GLU A 46 -8.53 -6.99 -0.77
C GLU A 46 -8.44 -6.40 0.64
N LYS A 47 -7.25 -5.93 1.02
CA LYS A 47 -6.98 -5.40 2.37
C LYS A 47 -5.99 -4.25 2.31
N VAL A 48 -6.21 -3.24 3.15
CA VAL A 48 -5.22 -2.19 3.45
C VAL A 48 -4.67 -2.44 4.84
N VAL A 49 -3.36 -2.34 4.99
CA VAL A 49 -2.62 -2.55 6.23
C VAL A 49 -1.79 -1.30 6.50
N LEU A 50 -1.77 -0.80 7.74
CA LEU A 50 -0.95 0.35 8.10
C LEU A 50 0.43 -0.12 8.55
N LEU A 51 1.46 0.26 7.81
CA LEU A 51 2.83 -0.02 8.15
C LEU A 51 3.42 1.17 8.91
N HIS A 52 3.96 0.90 10.09
CA HIS A 52 4.56 1.90 10.96
C HIS A 52 6.08 1.85 10.82
N TRP A 53 6.66 2.81 10.11
CA TRP A 53 8.12 2.94 9.94
C TRP A 53 8.76 3.65 11.15
N GLY A 54 7.98 4.46 11.86
CA GLY A 54 8.37 5.19 13.05
C GLY A 54 7.14 5.61 13.86
N LYS A 55 7.34 6.38 14.94
CA LYS A 55 6.25 6.82 15.83
C LYS A 55 5.18 7.66 15.12
N GLU A 56 5.59 8.42 14.11
CA GLU A 56 4.71 9.32 13.33
C GLU A 56 4.74 9.01 11.83
N GLU A 57 5.51 8.00 11.41
CA GLU A 57 5.65 7.60 10.01
C GLU A 57 4.80 6.36 9.75
N VAL A 58 3.59 6.57 9.22
CA VAL A 58 2.63 5.52 8.91
C VAL A 58 2.29 5.57 7.43
N GLU A 59 2.41 4.43 6.75
CA GLU A 59 2.12 4.30 5.33
C GLU A 59 1.09 3.19 5.07
N PRO A 60 0.06 3.44 4.25
CA PRO A 60 -0.89 2.40 3.87
C PRO A 60 -0.29 1.46 2.83
N VAL A 61 -0.28 0.17 3.13
CA VAL A 61 0.10 -0.90 2.21
C VAL A 61 -1.15 -1.59 1.67
N PHE A 62 -1.32 -1.53 0.36
CA PHE A 62 -2.46 -2.14 -0.34
C PHE A 62 -2.13 -3.58 -0.74
N LEU A 63 -2.89 -4.53 -0.20
CA LEU A 63 -2.67 -5.95 -0.43
C LEU A 63 -3.73 -6.52 -1.36
N SER A 64 -3.27 -7.17 -2.43
CA SER A 64 -4.14 -7.99 -3.27
C SER A 64 -4.63 -9.24 -2.52
N LYS A 65 -5.68 -9.88 -3.03
CA LYS A 65 -6.19 -11.14 -2.47
C LYS A 65 -5.11 -12.22 -2.31
N LYS A 66 -4.22 -12.36 -3.31
CA LYS A 66 -3.09 -13.30 -3.26
C LYS A 66 -2.13 -12.94 -2.12
N ASN A 67 -1.81 -11.66 -1.97
CA ASN A 67 -0.90 -11.18 -0.92
C ASN A 67 -1.51 -11.40 0.47
N VAL A 68 -2.80 -11.14 0.64
CA VAL A 68 -3.51 -11.39 1.91
C VAL A 68 -3.48 -12.88 2.28
N GLN A 69 -3.67 -13.78 1.32
CA GLN A 69 -3.60 -15.22 1.58
C GLN A 69 -2.21 -15.67 2.02
N ILE A 70 -1.16 -15.19 1.34
CA ILE A 70 0.24 -15.47 1.70
C ILE A 70 0.54 -14.92 3.10
N LEU A 71 0.21 -13.65 3.35
CA LEU A 71 0.46 -12.98 4.62
C LEU A 71 -0.25 -13.72 5.76
N THR A 72 -1.54 -14.07 5.58
CA THR A 72 -2.32 -14.79 6.59
C THR A 72 -1.70 -16.15 6.93
N ARG A 73 -1.15 -16.87 5.94
CA ARG A 73 -0.46 -18.14 6.18
C ARG A 73 0.79 -17.93 7.04
N ILE A 74 1.64 -16.99 6.64
CA ILE A 74 2.89 -16.69 7.35
C ILE A 74 2.61 -16.15 8.76
N SER A 75 1.61 -15.29 8.93
CA SER A 75 1.20 -14.75 10.23
C SER A 75 0.82 -15.85 11.21
N LYS A 76 0.12 -16.89 10.75
CA LYS A 76 -0.20 -18.06 11.58
C LYS A 76 1.04 -18.84 11.97
N ASP A 77 1.96 -19.06 11.03
CA ASP A 77 3.19 -19.80 11.28
C ASP A 77 4.12 -19.07 12.27
N LEU A 78 4.11 -17.73 12.24
CA LEU A 78 4.91 -16.88 13.13
C LEU A 78 4.19 -16.47 14.43
N ASN A 79 2.89 -16.78 14.57
CA ASN A 79 2.02 -16.33 15.66
C ASN A 79 2.04 -14.80 15.85
N LEU A 80 2.00 -14.05 14.74
CA LEU A 80 1.99 -12.59 14.72
C LEU A 80 0.72 -12.08 14.05
N ASN A 81 0.35 -10.84 14.33
CA ASN A 81 -0.70 -10.18 13.56
C ASN A 81 -0.19 -9.84 12.13
N PRO A 82 -1.09 -9.56 11.17
CA PRO A 82 -0.68 -9.28 9.80
C PRO A 82 0.21 -8.05 9.62
N GLU A 83 0.05 -7.01 10.46
CA GLU A 83 0.87 -5.79 10.43
C GLU A 83 2.31 -6.09 10.83
N ASP A 84 2.49 -6.73 11.98
CA ASP A 84 3.79 -7.15 12.50
C ASP A 84 4.47 -8.13 11.54
N THR A 85 3.70 -9.06 10.97
CA THR A 85 4.22 -10.03 9.98
C THR A 85 4.76 -9.31 8.75
N LEU A 86 4.02 -8.32 8.23
CA LEU A 86 4.45 -7.54 7.08
C LEU A 86 5.73 -6.75 7.40
N GLY A 87 5.78 -6.11 8.58
CA GLY A 87 6.98 -5.42 9.04
C GLY A 87 8.21 -6.33 9.12
N VAL A 88 8.05 -7.54 9.69
CA VAL A 88 9.13 -8.53 9.78
C VAL A 88 9.61 -8.98 8.39
N LEU A 89 8.69 -9.22 7.46
CA LEU A 89 9.05 -9.63 6.09
C LEU A 89 9.84 -8.54 5.37
N LEU A 90 9.40 -7.28 5.47
CA LEU A 90 10.10 -6.15 4.88
C LEU A 90 11.49 -5.96 5.49
N TYR A 91 11.61 -6.06 6.82
CA TYR A 91 12.90 -5.96 7.49
C TYR A 91 13.88 -7.04 7.03
N LYS A 92 13.44 -8.30 6.94
CA LYS A 92 14.27 -9.41 6.46
C LYS A 92 14.76 -9.20 5.03
N GLU A 93 13.89 -8.69 4.15
CA GLU A 93 14.26 -8.39 2.77
C GLU A 93 15.25 -7.22 2.69
N LEU A 94 15.02 -6.14 3.45
CA LEU A 94 15.97 -5.02 3.54
C LEU A 94 17.34 -5.46 4.06
N GLU A 95 17.37 -6.33 5.06
CA GLU A 95 18.62 -6.90 5.59
C GLU A 95 19.34 -7.77 4.53
N SER A 96 18.59 -8.59 3.79
CA SER A 96 19.11 -9.39 2.67
C SER A 96 19.72 -8.51 1.58
N ILE A 97 18.99 -7.48 1.14
CA ILE A 97 19.47 -6.49 0.17
C ILE A 97 20.71 -5.77 0.69
N SER A 98 20.72 -5.34 1.95
CA SER A 98 21.90 -4.69 2.55
C SER A 98 23.14 -5.60 2.57
N LYS A 99 22.97 -6.92 2.72
CA LYS A 99 24.09 -7.87 2.67
C LYS A 99 24.60 -8.04 1.24
N ASN A 100 23.69 -8.16 0.28
CA ASN A 100 24.02 -8.30 -1.15
C ASN A 100 24.67 -7.03 -1.74
N ILE A 101 24.32 -5.83 -1.26
CA ILE A 101 24.93 -4.56 -1.68
C ILE A 101 26.35 -4.37 -1.13
N ARG A 102 26.74 -5.09 -0.06
CA ARG A 102 28.11 -5.03 0.48
C ARG A 102 29.09 -5.96 -0.24
N GLU A 103 28.61 -6.79 -1.19
CA GLU A 103 29.44 -7.67 -2.03
C GLU A 103 29.63 -7.20 -3.50
N PRO A 104 30.03 -5.94 -3.78
CA PRO A 104 30.63 -5.63 -5.08
C PRO A 104 31.98 -4.93 -4.92
N GLU A 105 33.00 -5.63 -4.43
CA GLU A 105 34.40 -5.25 -4.71
C GLU A 105 35.26 -6.48 -5.00
N LYS A 106 35.16 -6.93 -6.26
CA LYS A 106 36.29 -7.28 -7.12
C LYS A 106 35.75 -7.54 -8.53
N GLU A 107 35.75 -6.49 -9.37
CA GLU A 107 36.32 -6.50 -10.73
C GLU A 107 35.86 -5.29 -11.58
N LYS A 108 36.83 -4.40 -11.80
CA LYS A 108 37.11 -3.56 -12.99
C LYS A 108 36.01 -3.37 -14.06
N GLY A 109 35.70 -2.08 -14.29
CA GLY A 109 35.75 -1.52 -15.65
C GLY A 109 34.46 -0.91 -16.22
N ASN A 110 34.44 0.43 -16.28
CA ASN A 110 33.81 1.29 -17.31
C ASN A 110 32.55 0.80 -18.05
N LYS A 111 31.39 1.41 -17.75
CA LYS A 111 30.71 2.42 -18.61
C LYS A 111 29.33 2.76 -18.04
N GLU A 112 29.01 4.04 -18.05
CA GLU A 112 27.68 4.60 -17.79
C GLU A 112 26.63 3.94 -18.67
N GLU A 113 25.51 3.50 -18.11
CA GLU A 113 24.28 3.26 -18.89
C GLU A 113 23.02 3.48 -18.04
N ASN A 114 22.41 4.64 -18.26
CA ASN A 114 20.99 4.99 -18.16
C ASN A 114 20.15 4.43 -16.99
N LEU A 115 19.95 5.29 -15.98
CA LEU A 115 18.83 5.24 -15.05
C LEU A 115 17.50 5.19 -15.82
N ARG A 116 16.83 4.04 -15.81
CA ARG A 116 15.48 3.88 -16.39
C ARG A 116 14.48 4.78 -15.64
N LYS A 117 14.02 5.83 -16.32
CA LYS A 117 12.79 6.55 -15.97
C LYS A 117 11.60 5.58 -16.11
N VAL A 118 10.85 5.39 -15.04
CA VAL A 118 9.57 4.67 -15.08
C VAL A 118 8.49 5.70 -15.38
N PHE A 119 7.88 5.61 -16.57
CA PHE A 119 6.60 6.25 -16.87
C PHE A 119 5.49 5.23 -16.60
N PHE A 120 4.38 5.70 -16.05
CA PHE A 120 3.12 4.96 -16.01
C PHE A 120 2.24 5.48 -17.15
N GLU A 121 1.79 4.59 -18.04
CA GLU A 121 0.66 4.80 -18.96
C GLU A 121 -0.66 4.44 -18.25
#